data_AF-A0A3R8R930-F1
#
_entry.id   AF-A0A3R8R930-F1
#
_cell.length_a   1.000
_cell.length_b   1.000
_cell.length_c   1.000
_cell.angle_alpha   90.00
_cell.angle_beta   90.00
_cell.angle_gamma   90.00
#
_symmetry.space_group_name_H-M   'P 1'
#
loop_
_entity.id
_entity.type
_entity.pdbx_description
1 polymer ?
#
loop_
_entity_poly.entity_id
_entity_poly.type
_entity_poly.pdbx_seq_one_letter_code
_entity_poly.pdbx_strand_id
1 'polypeptide(L)'
;MKRRIFRLILGILTVILFFGNGPVTLANQVDYQGLQLLPFTGQKQLVLGEFDHLRRATFAHIQLQDKDEPKKQREPRIKYNPVGWHNYKLTYNKDGKKAYLFNRGHLIGYQFSGLTDQGENLVPLTAWTNSGHYKGTKDTNIEGMLFYENRLDSWLATHPNYWLDYRVTPIYRGDELVPRQIELQYVGIDQAGNLLEIRLGSEKEIVDAYGITRVVLENYSKNAEIDYLTGTAKPSLVPTETASSSTTAFASSQQATNPSTEASQELAPVVYIARNGKADVYWYSKDNMPKNTNWSKVISMSEQEAKDLGKRHTSKEE
;
A
#
# COMPACT_ATOMS: atom_id res chain seq x y z
N MET A 1 -26.69 -50.59 74.95
CA MET A 1 -25.75 -50.01 73.97
C MET A 1 -25.80 -50.84 72.69
N LYS A 2 -26.37 -50.28 71.61
CA LYS A 2 -26.56 -50.95 70.32
C LYS A 2 -25.28 -50.81 69.48
N ARG A 3 -24.73 -51.91 68.95
CA ARG A 3 -23.86 -51.87 67.76
C ARG A 3 -24.43 -52.82 66.73
N ARG A 4 -25.09 -52.21 65.74
CA ARG A 4 -25.69 -52.86 64.57
C ARG A 4 -24.61 -53.08 63.51
N ILE A 5 -24.65 -54.28 62.94
CA ILE A 5 -23.93 -54.73 61.76
C ILE A 5 -24.33 -53.85 60.57
N PHE A 6 -23.35 -53.27 59.86
CA PHE A 6 -23.56 -52.64 58.55
C PHE A 6 -23.08 -53.59 57.47
N ARG A 7 -24.03 -54.00 56.61
CA ARG A 7 -23.79 -54.79 55.40
C ARG A 7 -23.18 -53.89 54.32
N LEU A 8 -22.09 -54.35 53.72
CA LEU A 8 -21.47 -53.77 52.54
C LEU A 8 -22.34 -54.10 51.33
N ILE A 9 -22.98 -53.09 50.72
CA ILE A 9 -23.73 -53.24 49.46
C ILE A 9 -22.81 -52.80 48.32
N LEU A 10 -22.58 -53.75 47.42
CA LEU A 10 -21.92 -53.62 46.12
C LEU A 10 -22.77 -52.74 45.19
N GLY A 11 -22.21 -51.63 44.71
CA GLY A 11 -22.79 -50.81 43.65
C GLY A 11 -21.84 -50.74 42.47
N ILE A 12 -22.05 -51.59 41.46
CA ILE A 12 -21.35 -51.52 40.18
C ILE A 12 -21.97 -50.37 39.38
N LEU A 13 -21.23 -49.27 39.22
CA LEU A 13 -21.58 -48.17 38.35
C LEU A 13 -21.22 -48.54 36.91
N THR A 14 -22.20 -49.00 36.14
CA THR A 14 -22.04 -49.23 34.70
C THR A 14 -22.02 -47.88 33.98
N VAL A 15 -20.83 -47.39 33.64
CA VAL A 15 -20.66 -46.23 32.75
C VAL A 15 -20.94 -46.71 31.33
N ILE A 16 -22.10 -46.36 30.79
CA ILE A 16 -22.41 -46.55 29.37
C ILE A 16 -21.75 -45.40 28.61
N LEU A 17 -20.59 -45.66 28.02
CA LEU A 17 -19.99 -44.79 27.00
C LEU A 17 -20.78 -44.97 25.70
N PHE A 18 -21.62 -43.99 25.38
CA PHE A 18 -22.16 -43.87 24.03
C PHE A 18 -21.04 -43.40 23.10
N PHE A 19 -20.40 -44.35 22.41
CA PHE A 19 -19.62 -44.05 21.21
C PHE A 19 -20.60 -43.73 20.08
N GLY A 20 -20.95 -42.45 19.96
CA GLY A 20 -21.63 -41.93 18.78
C GLY A 20 -20.66 -41.97 17.59
N ASN A 21 -20.69 -43.06 16.82
CA ASN A 21 -20.10 -43.12 15.48
C ASN A 21 -20.98 -42.31 14.50
N GLY A 22 -21.04 -41.00 14.70
CA GLY A 22 -21.34 -40.08 13.61
C GLY A 22 -20.03 -39.81 12.86
N PRO A 23 -20.05 -39.56 11.54
CA PRO A 23 -18.90 -38.98 10.89
C PRO A 23 -18.57 -37.67 11.62
N VAL A 24 -17.42 -37.62 12.29
CA VAL A 24 -16.81 -36.36 12.68
C VAL A 24 -16.40 -35.72 11.36
N THR A 25 -17.26 -34.87 10.80
CA THR A 25 -16.80 -33.86 9.86
C THR A 25 -15.84 -32.99 10.65
N LEU A 26 -14.54 -33.22 10.49
CA LEU A 26 -13.54 -32.19 10.72
C LEU A 26 -13.96 -31.05 9.79
N ALA A 27 -14.69 -30.07 10.33
CA ALA A 27 -14.80 -28.79 9.66
C ALA A 27 -13.34 -28.34 9.48
N ASN A 28 -12.89 -28.20 8.24
CA ASN A 28 -11.64 -27.51 7.95
C ASN A 28 -11.82 -26.08 8.47
N GLN A 29 -11.50 -25.88 9.75
CA GLN A 29 -11.56 -24.59 10.38
C GLN A 29 -10.49 -23.74 9.73
N VAL A 30 -10.89 -22.60 9.15
CA VAL A 30 -9.97 -21.66 8.50
C VAL A 30 -8.91 -21.24 9.52
N ASP A 31 -7.63 -21.42 9.17
CA ASP A 31 -6.50 -20.94 9.97
C ASP A 31 -6.31 -19.43 9.74
N TYR A 32 -7.19 -18.62 10.34
CA TYR A 32 -7.14 -17.17 10.22
C TYR A 32 -5.77 -16.58 10.57
N GLN A 33 -5.13 -17.11 11.61
CA GLN A 33 -3.84 -16.59 12.06
C GLN A 33 -2.72 -16.92 11.06
N GLY A 34 -2.66 -18.16 10.56
CA GLY A 34 -1.73 -18.55 9.50
C GLY A 34 -1.91 -17.77 8.20
N LEU A 35 -3.15 -17.31 7.94
CA LEU A 35 -3.51 -16.47 6.80
C LEU A 35 -3.37 -14.96 7.06
N GLN A 36 -2.88 -14.55 8.24
CA GLN A 36 -2.73 -13.15 8.64
C GLN A 36 -4.05 -12.35 8.61
N LEU A 37 -5.15 -13.01 8.96
CA LEU A 37 -6.49 -12.44 9.14
C LEU A 37 -6.81 -12.32 10.65
N LEU A 38 -7.80 -11.50 11.00
CA LEU A 38 -8.30 -11.48 12.38
C LEU A 38 -9.11 -12.76 12.64
N PRO A 39 -9.00 -13.37 13.83
CA PRO A 39 -9.87 -14.48 14.21
C PRO A 39 -11.34 -14.09 14.04
N PHE A 40 -12.14 -14.96 13.42
CA PHE A 40 -13.55 -14.67 13.25
C PHE A 40 -14.32 -14.83 14.56
N THR A 41 -14.81 -13.70 15.09
CA THR A 41 -15.57 -13.65 16.36
C THR A 41 -17.04 -13.30 16.17
N GLY A 42 -17.45 -12.96 14.94
CA GLY A 42 -18.78 -12.43 14.67
C GLY A 42 -19.07 -11.09 15.34
N GLN A 43 -18.03 -10.34 15.72
CA GLN A 43 -18.11 -8.99 16.29
C GLN A 43 -17.10 -8.07 15.59
N LYS A 44 -17.38 -6.75 15.57
CA LYS A 44 -16.44 -5.76 15.04
C LYS A 44 -15.13 -5.85 15.82
N GLN A 45 -14.03 -5.95 15.09
CA GLN A 45 -12.67 -5.92 15.65
C GLN A 45 -11.86 -4.85 14.92
N LEU A 46 -11.07 -4.08 15.66
CA LEU A 46 -10.11 -3.12 15.11
C LEU A 46 -8.82 -3.24 15.92
N VAL A 47 -7.74 -3.64 15.26
CA VAL A 47 -6.41 -3.82 15.84
C VAL A 47 -5.46 -2.88 15.13
N LEU A 48 -4.80 -2.04 15.91
CA LEU A 48 -3.73 -1.16 15.42
C LEU A 48 -2.40 -1.74 15.87
N GLY A 49 -1.44 -1.76 14.96
CA GLY A 49 -0.08 -2.14 15.31
C GLY A 49 0.57 -1.08 16.19
N GLU A 50 1.32 -1.53 17.19
CA GLU A 50 2.17 -0.65 17.98
C GLU A 50 3.11 0.14 17.07
N PHE A 51 3.42 1.37 17.48
CA PHE A 51 4.47 2.12 16.82
C PHE A 51 5.79 1.34 16.87
N ASP A 52 6.56 1.42 15.78
CA ASP A 52 7.92 0.89 15.80
C ASP A 52 8.90 1.81 16.57
N HIS A 53 10.18 1.42 16.59
CA HIS A 53 11.24 2.16 17.27
C HIS A 53 11.50 3.58 16.71
N LEU A 54 11.05 3.87 15.48
CA LEU A 54 11.09 5.21 14.86
C LEU A 54 9.76 5.95 15.03
N ARG A 55 8.84 5.42 15.83
CA ARG A 55 7.48 5.96 16.04
C ARG A 55 6.63 5.97 14.78
N ARG A 56 6.87 5.05 13.84
CA ARG A 56 6.07 4.85 12.62
C ARG A 56 4.89 3.92 12.89
N ALA A 57 3.73 4.20 12.29
CA ALA A 57 2.61 3.27 12.30
C ALA A 57 2.98 1.99 11.52
N THR A 58 2.55 0.83 11.99
CA THR A 58 3.03 -0.47 11.46
C THR A 58 1.97 -1.25 10.69
N PHE A 59 0.73 -1.24 11.15
CA PHE A 59 -0.45 -1.71 10.40
C PHE A 59 -1.73 -1.23 11.10
N ALA A 60 -2.84 -1.30 10.38
CA ALA A 60 -4.17 -1.27 10.96
C ALA A 60 -5.02 -2.36 10.32
N HIS A 61 -5.80 -3.09 11.13
CA HIS A 61 -6.53 -4.28 10.73
C HIS A 61 -7.93 -4.24 11.32
N ILE A 62 -8.94 -4.34 10.47
CA ILE A 62 -10.34 -4.29 10.87
C ILE A 62 -11.09 -5.52 10.35
N GLN A 63 -12.02 -6.02 11.15
CA GLN A 63 -13.05 -6.97 10.73
C GLN A 63 -14.41 -6.39 11.11
N LEU A 64 -15.28 -6.16 10.13
CA LEU A 64 -16.56 -5.44 10.35
C LEU A 64 -17.65 -5.84 9.36
N GLN A 65 -18.89 -5.52 9.69
CA GLN A 65 -20.02 -5.48 8.75
C GLN A 65 -20.44 -4.04 8.43
N ASP A 66 -21.30 -3.87 7.43
CA ASP A 66 -21.93 -2.58 7.07
C ASP A 66 -22.56 -1.86 8.28
N LYS A 67 -23.29 -2.60 9.12
CA LYS A 67 -23.96 -2.04 10.31
C LYS A 67 -22.99 -1.45 11.36
N ASP A 68 -21.71 -1.81 11.29
CA ASP A 68 -20.67 -1.43 12.25
C ASP A 68 -19.94 -0.14 11.87
N GLU A 69 -20.26 0.43 10.70
CA GLU A 69 -19.74 1.71 10.24
C GLU A 69 -20.19 2.86 11.14
N PRO A 70 -19.36 3.90 11.31
CA PRO A 70 -19.63 4.98 12.24
C PRO A 70 -20.77 5.86 11.74
N LYS A 71 -21.80 6.00 12.57
CA LYS A 71 -22.94 6.91 12.32
C LYS A 71 -22.65 8.36 12.68
N LYS A 72 -21.58 8.61 13.43
CA LYS A 72 -21.17 9.96 13.84
C LYS A 72 -20.44 10.64 12.70
N GLN A 73 -20.68 11.93 12.54
CA GLN A 73 -19.87 12.75 11.65
C GLN A 73 -18.43 12.81 12.18
N ARG A 74 -17.47 12.59 11.27
CA ARG A 74 -16.03 12.70 11.55
C ARG A 74 -15.68 14.08 12.09
N GLU A 75 -14.80 14.16 13.09
CA GLU A 75 -14.27 15.46 13.49
C GLU A 75 -13.54 16.14 12.33
N PRO A 76 -13.73 17.44 12.11
CA PRO A 76 -13.27 18.11 10.90
C PRO A 76 -11.74 18.28 10.83
N ARG A 77 -11.01 17.96 11.91
CA ARG A 77 -9.58 18.23 12.01
C ARG A 77 -8.82 17.07 12.65
N ILE A 78 -7.77 16.65 11.97
CA ILE A 78 -6.69 15.81 12.51
C ILE A 78 -5.64 16.75 13.12
N LYS A 79 -5.24 16.51 14.37
CA LYS A 79 -4.20 17.26 15.09
C LYS A 79 -2.88 16.51 15.15
N TYR A 80 -2.92 15.18 15.21
CA TYR A 80 -1.74 14.34 15.24
C TYR A 80 -0.91 14.51 13.96
N ASN A 81 0.40 14.62 14.09
CA ASN A 81 1.32 14.62 12.95
C ASN A 81 2.15 13.33 13.03
N PRO A 82 2.01 12.42 12.06
CA PRO A 82 2.87 11.25 12.03
C PRO A 82 4.32 11.66 11.77
N VAL A 83 5.26 10.77 12.09
CA VAL A 83 6.68 10.98 11.78
C VAL A 83 6.88 11.20 10.28
N GLY A 84 7.86 12.02 9.92
CA GLY A 84 8.05 12.47 8.53
C GLY A 84 6.98 13.44 8.01
N TRP A 85 6.06 13.93 8.84
CA TRP A 85 5.05 14.90 8.42
C TRP A 85 5.66 16.27 8.11
N HIS A 86 5.52 16.70 6.86
CA HIS A 86 5.81 18.06 6.40
C HIS A 86 4.67 18.58 5.55
N ASN A 87 4.34 19.87 5.70
CA ASN A 87 3.23 20.47 5.00
C ASN A 87 3.70 21.25 3.76
N TYR A 88 3.66 20.61 2.58
CA TYR A 88 4.04 21.23 1.31
C TYR A 88 2.82 21.56 0.45
N LYS A 89 2.78 22.77 -0.10
CA LYS A 89 1.77 23.19 -1.07
C LYS A 89 2.41 23.42 -2.43
N LEU A 90 2.25 22.47 -3.34
CA LEU A 90 2.97 22.39 -4.61
C LEU A 90 2.04 22.64 -5.81
N THR A 91 2.60 23.17 -6.89
CA THR A 91 1.90 23.31 -8.17
C THR A 91 1.66 21.93 -8.78
N TYR A 92 0.45 21.67 -9.29
CA TYR A 92 0.12 20.37 -9.91
C TYR A 92 -0.42 20.48 -11.35
N ASN A 93 -0.59 21.69 -11.88
CA ASN A 93 -1.03 21.88 -13.26
C ASN A 93 -0.38 23.10 -13.93
N LYS A 94 -0.58 23.23 -15.25
CA LYS A 94 -0.02 24.32 -16.07
C LYS A 94 -0.55 25.70 -15.70
N ASP A 95 -1.76 25.78 -15.15
CA ASP A 95 -2.37 27.05 -14.72
C ASP A 95 -1.79 27.58 -13.40
N GLY A 96 -0.80 26.90 -12.82
CA GLY A 96 -0.20 27.29 -11.55
C GLY A 96 -1.06 26.97 -10.32
N LYS A 97 -2.10 26.13 -10.45
CA LYS A 97 -2.92 25.70 -9.30
C LYS A 97 -2.06 24.90 -8.35
N LYS A 98 -2.21 25.19 -7.06
CA LYS A 98 -1.47 24.53 -5.98
C LYS A 98 -2.39 23.69 -5.09
N ALA A 99 -1.86 22.57 -4.62
CA ALA A 99 -2.51 21.71 -3.64
C ALA A 99 -1.50 21.18 -2.63
N TYR A 100 -2.00 20.66 -1.51
CA TYR A 100 -1.12 20.04 -0.52
C TYR A 100 -0.60 18.71 -1.04
N LEU A 101 0.70 18.45 -0.88
CA LEU A 101 1.32 17.19 -1.29
C LEU A 101 0.85 16.06 -0.39
N PHE A 102 1.01 16.23 0.93
CA PHE A 102 0.70 15.19 1.91
C PHE A 102 -0.65 15.43 2.59
N ASN A 103 -1.36 14.33 2.79
CA ASN A 103 -2.43 14.17 3.76
C ASN A 103 -1.89 13.37 4.95
N ARG A 104 -2.51 13.56 6.12
CA ARG A 104 -2.40 12.59 7.22
C ARG A 104 -3.34 11.46 6.85
N GLY A 105 -2.81 10.54 6.04
CA GLY A 105 -3.57 9.48 5.41
C GLY A 105 -3.90 8.40 6.43
N HIS A 106 -5.16 7.98 6.44
CA HIS A 106 -5.63 6.87 7.26
C HIS A 106 -5.11 5.54 6.70
N LEU A 107 -4.70 4.62 7.57
CA LEU A 107 -4.49 3.22 7.15
C LEU A 107 -5.84 2.55 6.93
N ILE A 108 -6.72 2.57 7.93
CA ILE A 108 -8.15 2.21 7.78
C ILE A 108 -8.98 3.49 7.76
N GLY A 109 -9.61 3.79 6.62
CA GLY A 109 -10.48 4.94 6.42
C GLY A 109 -11.53 5.14 7.52
N TYR A 110 -11.93 6.39 7.73
CA TYR A 110 -12.89 6.74 8.78
C TYR A 110 -14.21 5.98 8.63
N GLN A 111 -14.70 5.78 7.40
CA GLN A 111 -15.97 5.07 7.14
C GLN A 111 -15.99 3.64 7.70
N PHE A 112 -14.82 3.01 7.90
CA PHE A 112 -14.74 1.70 8.53
C PHE A 112 -14.38 1.79 10.02
N SER A 113 -13.32 2.55 10.34
CA SER A 113 -12.73 2.57 11.68
C SER A 113 -13.47 3.48 12.66
N GLY A 114 -14.03 4.60 12.19
CA GLY A 114 -14.49 5.70 13.03
C GLY A 114 -13.36 6.49 13.71
N LEU A 115 -12.09 6.26 13.35
CA LEU A 115 -10.94 6.94 13.95
C LEU A 115 -10.61 8.22 13.20
N THR A 116 -10.45 9.33 13.91
CA THR A 116 -10.03 10.61 13.30
C THR A 116 -8.57 10.94 13.53
N ASP A 117 -8.10 10.84 14.78
CA ASP A 117 -6.83 11.44 15.22
C ASP A 117 -5.88 10.43 15.90
N GLN A 118 -6.07 9.13 15.61
CA GLN A 118 -5.28 8.05 16.19
C GLN A 118 -3.99 7.85 15.39
N GLY A 119 -2.83 8.07 16.03
CA GLY A 119 -1.55 8.11 15.34
C GLY A 119 -1.09 6.79 14.73
N GLU A 120 -1.45 5.65 15.35
CA GLU A 120 -1.19 4.30 14.85
C GLU A 120 -1.99 3.99 13.57
N ASN A 121 -2.97 4.82 13.23
CA ASN A 121 -3.77 4.73 12.01
C ASN A 121 -3.43 5.84 11.00
N LEU A 122 -2.34 6.58 11.19
CA LEU A 122 -1.99 7.75 10.36
C LEU A 122 -0.55 7.70 9.85
N VAL A 123 -0.37 7.94 8.55
CA VAL A 123 0.95 8.10 7.91
C VAL A 123 0.95 9.27 6.93
N PRO A 124 2.12 9.84 6.57
CA PRO A 124 2.20 10.80 5.46
C PRO A 124 1.90 10.08 4.13
N LEU A 125 0.74 10.34 3.54
CA LEU A 125 0.38 9.86 2.21
C LEU A 125 0.23 11.02 1.25
N THR A 126 0.70 10.86 0.02
CA THR A 126 0.44 11.88 -0.99
C THR A 126 -1.06 12.02 -1.24
N ALA A 127 -1.54 13.20 -1.64
CA ALA A 127 -2.92 13.40 -2.05
C ALA A 127 -3.30 12.46 -3.21
N TRP A 128 -2.33 12.16 -4.09
CA TRP A 128 -2.49 11.21 -5.18
C TRP A 128 -2.80 9.79 -4.68
N THR A 129 -1.99 9.25 -3.78
CA THR A 129 -2.17 7.90 -3.23
C THR A 129 -3.33 7.83 -2.23
N ASN A 130 -3.60 8.90 -1.49
CA ASN A 130 -4.71 8.92 -0.53
C ASN A 130 -6.08 9.02 -1.21
N SER A 131 -6.29 10.05 -2.05
CA SER A 131 -7.62 10.35 -2.62
C SER A 131 -7.71 10.25 -4.13
N GLY A 132 -6.67 9.77 -4.80
CA GLY A 132 -6.63 9.57 -6.25
C GLY A 132 -6.45 10.86 -7.06
N HIS A 133 -6.28 12.01 -6.41
CA HIS A 133 -6.18 13.32 -7.08
C HIS A 133 -5.48 14.36 -6.21
N TYR A 134 -4.81 15.34 -6.84
CA TYR A 134 -4.10 16.40 -6.12
C TYR A 134 -5.01 17.30 -5.26
N LYS A 135 -6.25 17.53 -5.70
CA LYS A 135 -7.22 18.38 -4.97
C LYS A 135 -8.61 17.76 -4.98
N GLY A 136 -9.19 17.49 -3.82
CA GLY A 136 -10.46 16.77 -3.72
C GLY A 136 -10.23 15.27 -3.84
N THR A 137 -11.20 14.56 -4.44
CA THR A 137 -11.23 13.10 -4.51
C THR A 137 -11.46 12.62 -5.94
N LYS A 138 -10.93 11.43 -6.26
CA LYS A 138 -11.19 10.71 -7.51
C LYS A 138 -11.11 9.20 -7.23
N ASP A 139 -12.27 8.60 -6.99
CA ASP A 139 -12.45 7.17 -6.69
C ASP A 139 -12.39 6.25 -7.92
N THR A 140 -12.07 6.82 -9.09
CA THR A 140 -11.79 6.08 -10.34
C THR A 140 -10.29 5.83 -10.56
N ASN A 141 -9.42 6.43 -9.75
CA ASN A 141 -7.98 6.25 -9.87
C ASN A 141 -7.52 5.01 -9.08
N ILE A 142 -7.15 3.94 -9.79
CA ILE A 142 -6.64 2.69 -9.21
C ILE A 142 -5.31 2.83 -8.45
N GLU A 143 -4.64 3.99 -8.55
CA GLU A 143 -3.43 4.27 -7.75
C GLU A 143 -3.76 4.88 -6.38
N GLY A 144 -5.03 5.24 -6.13
CA GLY A 144 -5.48 5.84 -4.88
C GLY A 144 -6.23 4.85 -3.99
N MET A 145 -5.98 4.92 -2.68
CA MET A 145 -6.68 4.10 -1.67
C MET A 145 -8.19 4.25 -1.74
N LEU A 146 -8.70 5.47 -1.98
CA LEU A 146 -10.13 5.75 -2.07
C LEU A 146 -10.86 4.90 -3.13
N PHE A 147 -10.20 4.50 -4.23
CA PHE A 147 -10.79 3.60 -5.23
C PHE A 147 -11.22 2.26 -4.60
N TYR A 148 -10.36 1.71 -3.74
CA TYR A 148 -10.54 0.42 -3.11
C TYR A 148 -11.51 0.53 -1.94
N GLU A 149 -11.31 1.53 -1.07
CA GLU A 149 -12.17 1.74 0.10
C GLU A 149 -13.64 1.96 -0.29
N ASN A 150 -13.94 2.79 -1.30
CA ASN A 150 -15.33 2.99 -1.74
C ASN A 150 -15.97 1.72 -2.33
N ARG A 151 -15.18 0.81 -2.93
CA ARG A 151 -15.72 -0.43 -3.49
C ARG A 151 -15.89 -1.51 -2.44
N LEU A 152 -15.01 -1.54 -1.43
CA LEU A 152 -15.19 -2.39 -0.25
C LEU A 152 -16.42 -1.98 0.57
N ASP A 153 -16.64 -0.67 0.72
CA ASP A 153 -17.85 -0.08 1.31
C ASP A 153 -19.11 -0.50 0.54
N SER A 154 -19.10 -0.33 -0.79
CA SER A 154 -20.20 -0.82 -1.63
C SER A 154 -20.41 -2.34 -1.55
N TRP A 155 -19.34 -3.12 -1.36
CA TRP A 155 -19.44 -4.56 -1.19
C TRP A 155 -20.11 -4.90 0.14
N LEU A 156 -19.73 -4.25 1.24
CA LEU A 156 -20.37 -4.39 2.55
C LEU A 156 -21.87 -4.05 2.48
N ALA A 157 -22.21 -2.91 1.87
CA ALA A 157 -23.60 -2.45 1.74
C ALA A 157 -24.48 -3.43 0.94
N THR A 158 -23.90 -4.12 -0.04
CA THR A 158 -24.61 -5.13 -0.85
C THR A 158 -24.59 -6.54 -0.25
N HIS A 159 -23.81 -6.76 0.80
CA HIS A 159 -23.68 -8.04 1.51
C HIS A 159 -23.81 -7.87 3.03
N PRO A 160 -24.96 -7.38 3.54
CA PRO A 160 -25.09 -6.94 4.94
C PRO A 160 -24.92 -8.05 5.99
N ASN A 161 -24.96 -9.31 5.58
CA ASN A 161 -24.77 -10.48 6.45
C ASN A 161 -23.32 -11.00 6.46
N TYR A 162 -22.46 -10.48 5.58
CA TYR A 162 -21.06 -10.85 5.51
C TYR A 162 -20.20 -9.85 6.26
N TRP A 163 -18.95 -10.26 6.48
CA TRP A 163 -17.93 -9.47 7.12
C TRP A 163 -16.85 -9.16 6.10
N LEU A 164 -16.25 -7.99 6.22
CA LEU A 164 -15.00 -7.65 5.57
C LEU A 164 -13.89 -7.80 6.61
N ASP A 165 -12.85 -8.57 6.29
CA ASP A 165 -11.56 -8.52 6.96
C ASP A 165 -10.61 -7.70 6.06
N TYR A 166 -10.13 -6.56 6.57
CA TYR A 166 -9.34 -5.58 5.83
C TYR A 166 -8.14 -5.13 6.65
N ARG A 167 -6.94 -5.30 6.10
CA ARG A 167 -5.68 -4.89 6.70
C ARG A 167 -4.93 -3.95 5.78
N VAL A 168 -4.35 -2.91 6.36
CA VAL A 168 -3.49 -1.96 5.66
C VAL A 168 -2.15 -1.88 6.34
N THR A 169 -1.09 -2.08 5.54
CA THR A 169 0.30 -2.14 6.01
C THR A 169 1.16 -1.11 5.26
N PRO A 170 1.66 -0.06 5.92
CA PRO A 170 2.67 0.81 5.34
C PRO A 170 4.02 0.08 5.18
N ILE A 171 4.63 0.20 4.00
CA ILE A 171 5.91 -0.44 3.68
C ILE A 171 7.01 0.64 3.65
N TYR A 172 7.93 0.55 4.60
CA TYR A 172 9.10 1.42 4.72
C TYR A 172 10.37 0.72 4.23
N ARG A 173 11.39 1.49 3.86
CA ARG A 173 12.72 0.97 3.55
C ARG A 173 13.73 1.51 4.56
N GLY A 174 14.35 0.63 5.35
CA GLY A 174 15.29 1.02 6.40
C GLY A 174 14.67 2.04 7.36
N ASP A 175 15.38 3.15 7.57
CA ASP A 175 14.98 4.20 8.52
C ASP A 175 14.07 5.28 7.91
N GLU A 176 13.51 5.02 6.72
CA GLU A 176 12.61 5.97 6.07
C GLU A 176 11.37 6.28 6.92
N LEU A 177 11.09 7.56 7.17
CA LEU A 177 9.95 8.00 7.99
C LEU A 177 8.63 8.03 7.21
N VAL A 178 8.70 8.12 5.89
CA VAL A 178 7.52 8.07 4.99
C VAL A 178 7.49 6.72 4.30
N PRO A 179 6.34 6.02 4.28
CA PRO A 179 6.27 4.72 3.60
C PRO A 179 6.42 4.91 2.09
N ARG A 180 7.13 3.99 1.42
CA ARG A 180 7.24 3.93 -0.04
C ARG A 180 5.96 3.45 -0.68
N GLN A 181 5.33 2.48 -0.02
CA GLN A 181 4.14 1.80 -0.51
C GLN A 181 3.14 1.59 0.63
N ILE A 182 1.89 1.37 0.25
CA ILE A 182 0.84 0.89 1.14
C ILE A 182 0.30 -0.42 0.56
N GLU A 183 0.32 -1.48 1.36
CA GLU A 183 -0.34 -2.73 1.03
C GLU A 183 -1.75 -2.74 1.63
N LEU A 184 -2.73 -3.08 0.80
CA LEU A 184 -4.12 -3.35 1.18
C LEU A 184 -4.33 -4.86 1.04
N GLN A 185 -4.80 -5.51 2.09
CA GLN A 185 -5.20 -6.92 2.09
C GLN A 185 -6.67 -7.01 2.49
N TYR A 186 -7.51 -7.66 1.70
CA TYR A 186 -8.92 -7.81 2.01
C TYR A 186 -9.50 -9.16 1.58
N VAL A 187 -10.49 -9.63 2.34
CA VAL A 187 -11.29 -10.83 2.05
C VAL A 187 -12.66 -10.70 2.72
N GLY A 188 -13.68 -11.30 2.13
CA GLY A 188 -14.99 -11.44 2.76
C GLY A 188 -15.06 -12.66 3.67
N ILE A 189 -15.93 -12.65 4.67
CA ILE A 189 -16.19 -13.81 5.53
C ILE A 189 -17.70 -13.99 5.66
N ASP A 190 -18.19 -15.20 5.40
CA ASP A 190 -19.60 -15.53 5.60
C ASP A 190 -19.95 -15.77 7.09
N GLN A 191 -21.23 -16.03 7.37
CA GLN A 191 -21.70 -16.23 8.75
C GLN A 191 -21.16 -17.51 9.41
N ALA A 192 -20.67 -18.46 8.61
CA ALA A 192 -20.09 -19.72 9.09
C ALA A 192 -18.56 -19.62 9.25
N GLY A 193 -17.94 -18.49 8.88
CA GLY A 193 -16.48 -18.31 8.94
C GLY A 193 -15.75 -18.82 7.68
N ASN A 194 -16.44 -19.01 6.55
CA ASN A 194 -15.76 -19.32 5.30
C ASN A 194 -15.31 -18.03 4.60
N LEU A 195 -14.16 -18.10 3.93
CA LEU A 195 -13.62 -16.98 3.16
C LEU A 195 -14.36 -16.80 1.84
N LEU A 196 -14.61 -15.56 1.48
CA LEU A 196 -15.26 -15.12 0.24
C LEU A 196 -14.31 -14.20 -0.51
N GLU A 197 -13.94 -14.60 -1.74
CA GLU A 197 -13.12 -13.76 -2.60
C GLU A 197 -13.86 -12.46 -2.97
N ILE A 198 -13.16 -11.33 -2.90
CA ILE A 198 -13.67 -10.02 -3.32
C ILE A 198 -12.83 -9.54 -4.51
N ARG A 199 -13.52 -9.17 -5.61
CA ARG A 199 -12.91 -8.55 -6.80
C ARG A 199 -13.45 -7.14 -7.01
N LEU A 200 -12.55 -6.16 -7.05
CA LEU A 200 -12.88 -4.74 -7.19
C LEU A 200 -12.64 -4.19 -8.60
N GLY A 201 -12.10 -5.03 -9.50
CA GLY A 201 -11.93 -4.73 -10.92
C GLY A 201 -10.67 -3.92 -11.23
N SER A 202 -9.63 -4.03 -10.39
CA SER A 202 -8.33 -3.39 -10.62
C SER A 202 -7.30 -4.41 -11.08
N GLU A 203 -6.48 -4.03 -12.07
CA GLU A 203 -5.35 -4.84 -12.53
C GLU A 203 -4.23 -5.00 -11.49
N LYS A 204 -4.31 -4.27 -10.37
CA LYS A 204 -3.37 -4.38 -9.25
C LYS A 204 -3.76 -5.45 -8.24
N GLU A 205 -4.92 -6.08 -8.38
CA GLU A 205 -5.39 -7.14 -7.48
C GLU A 205 -4.60 -8.44 -7.71
N ILE A 206 -3.98 -8.94 -6.65
CA ILE A 206 -3.34 -10.25 -6.62
C ILE A 206 -4.14 -11.10 -5.63
N VAL A 207 -4.82 -12.12 -6.15
CA VAL A 207 -5.63 -13.04 -5.34
C VAL A 207 -4.83 -14.32 -5.09
N ASP A 208 -4.76 -14.75 -3.83
CA ASP A 208 -4.09 -16.00 -3.47
C ASP A 208 -5.01 -17.23 -3.57
N ALA A 209 -4.49 -18.41 -3.21
CA ALA A 209 -5.22 -19.67 -3.29
C ALA A 209 -6.42 -19.76 -2.33
N TYR A 210 -6.52 -18.86 -1.34
CA TYR A 210 -7.60 -18.80 -0.36
C TYR A 210 -8.64 -17.71 -0.70
N GLY A 211 -8.46 -16.99 -1.81
CA GLY A 211 -9.32 -15.87 -2.20
C GLY A 211 -9.01 -14.57 -1.46
N ILE A 212 -7.87 -14.49 -0.76
CA ILE A 212 -7.43 -13.26 -0.11
C ILE A 212 -6.77 -12.37 -1.17
N THR A 213 -7.26 -11.15 -1.29
CA THR A 213 -6.75 -10.19 -2.27
C THR A 213 -5.75 -9.25 -1.63
N ARG A 214 -4.62 -9.02 -2.32
CA ARG A 214 -3.63 -7.99 -1.98
C ARG A 214 -3.47 -6.98 -3.11
N VAL A 215 -3.25 -5.73 -2.73
CA VAL A 215 -2.97 -4.61 -3.62
C VAL A 215 -1.85 -3.79 -3.02
N VAL A 216 -0.81 -3.50 -3.80
CA VAL A 216 0.28 -2.59 -3.39
C VAL A 216 0.16 -1.28 -4.15
N LEU A 217 0.05 -0.17 -3.40
CA LEU A 217 -0.02 1.18 -3.92
C LEU A 217 1.28 1.93 -3.65
N GLU A 218 1.83 2.58 -4.67
CA GLU A 218 2.98 3.46 -4.52
C GLU A 218 2.57 4.76 -3.83
N ASN A 219 3.32 5.19 -2.80
CA ASN A 219 3.14 6.48 -2.14
C ASN A 219 3.99 7.54 -2.84
N TYR A 220 3.52 8.01 -3.99
CA TYR A 220 4.26 8.92 -4.86
C TYR A 220 3.38 10.08 -5.32
N SER A 221 4.00 11.11 -5.91
CA SER A 221 3.26 12.16 -6.58
C SER A 221 4.06 12.66 -7.78
N LYS A 222 3.42 12.73 -8.95
CA LYS A 222 4.11 13.13 -10.19
C LYS A 222 4.68 14.56 -10.15
N ASN A 223 4.11 15.43 -9.33
CA ASN A 223 4.56 16.82 -9.17
C ASN A 223 5.57 17.02 -8.02
N ALA A 224 6.10 15.95 -7.42
CA ALA A 224 7.04 16.04 -6.31
C ALA A 224 8.10 14.94 -6.35
N GLU A 225 9.31 15.28 -5.95
CA GLU A 225 10.33 14.34 -5.52
C GLU A 225 10.31 14.29 -3.99
N ILE A 226 10.05 13.12 -3.42
CA ILE A 226 9.92 12.93 -1.98
C ILE A 226 11.22 12.33 -1.45
N ASP A 227 11.79 12.97 -0.43
CA ASP A 227 12.79 12.36 0.43
C ASP A 227 12.07 11.55 1.51
N TYR A 228 11.97 10.24 1.28
CA TYR A 228 11.27 9.33 2.19
C TYR A 228 11.99 9.16 3.52
N LEU A 229 13.30 9.47 3.59
CA LEU A 229 14.06 9.40 4.83
C LEU A 229 13.54 10.43 5.83
N THR A 230 13.37 11.66 5.38
CA THR A 230 13.02 12.80 6.25
C THR A 230 11.55 13.23 6.14
N GLY A 231 10.88 12.82 5.07
CA GLY A 231 9.56 13.28 4.65
C GLY A 231 9.55 14.65 3.98
N THR A 232 10.72 15.23 3.70
CA THR A 232 10.80 16.47 2.94
C THR A 232 10.50 16.22 1.45
N ALA A 233 10.13 17.27 0.71
CA ALA A 233 9.84 17.13 -0.71
C ALA A 233 10.21 18.39 -1.50
N LYS A 234 10.58 18.18 -2.77
CA LYS A 234 10.83 19.24 -3.75
C LYS A 234 9.83 19.14 -4.90
N PRO A 235 9.39 20.25 -5.50
CA PRO A 235 8.58 20.19 -6.71
C PRO A 235 9.33 19.44 -7.83
N SER A 236 8.65 18.53 -8.51
CA SER A 236 9.15 17.88 -9.74
C SER A 236 8.48 18.50 -10.97
N LEU A 237 9.12 18.39 -12.14
CA LEU A 237 8.67 18.98 -13.40
C LEU A 237 7.27 18.45 -13.76
N VAL A 238 6.25 19.29 -13.55
CA VAL A 238 4.80 19.01 -13.66
C VAL A 238 4.47 18.10 -14.86
N PRO A 239 4.13 16.81 -14.64
CA PRO A 239 3.67 15.96 -15.74
C PRO A 239 2.28 16.41 -16.18
N THR A 240 2.19 16.74 -17.46
CA THR A 240 0.96 17.11 -18.15
C THR A 240 0.07 15.87 -18.26
N GLU A 241 -1.16 15.92 -17.75
CA GLU A 241 -2.15 14.88 -18.07
C GLU A 241 -2.55 14.97 -19.54
N THR A 242 -2.17 13.98 -20.36
CA THR A 242 -3.10 13.26 -21.25
C THR A 242 -2.51 11.94 -21.83
N ALA A 243 -3.31 10.87 -21.66
CA ALA A 243 -3.47 9.66 -22.47
C ALA A 243 -2.42 8.52 -22.48
N SER A 244 -2.83 7.44 -21.80
CA SER A 244 -2.84 6.01 -22.19
C SER A 244 -1.56 5.18 -22.35
N SER A 245 -1.45 4.24 -21.41
CA SER A 245 -1.35 2.79 -21.61
C SER A 245 -0.48 2.27 -22.75
N SER A 246 0.65 1.68 -22.39
CA SER A 246 1.18 0.51 -23.09
C SER A 246 1.89 -0.41 -22.09
N THR A 247 1.23 -1.53 -21.83
CA THR A 247 1.72 -2.76 -21.24
C THR A 247 2.87 -3.37 -22.05
N THR A 248 3.83 -3.99 -21.37
CA THR A 248 4.65 -5.10 -21.88
C THR A 248 5.26 -5.81 -20.67
N ALA A 249 4.53 -6.78 -20.09
CA ALA A 249 4.62 -8.20 -20.40
C ALA A 249 6.03 -8.79 -20.12
N PHE A 250 6.18 -9.39 -18.94
CA PHE A 250 7.22 -10.35 -18.64
C PHE A 250 6.99 -11.63 -19.46
N ALA A 251 8.01 -12.09 -20.18
CA ALA A 251 8.12 -13.45 -20.67
C ALA A 251 9.30 -14.14 -19.99
N SER A 252 9.03 -15.32 -19.44
CA SER A 252 9.91 -16.21 -18.71
C SER A 252 11.05 -16.77 -19.55
N SER A 253 12.21 -17.00 -18.92
CA SER A 253 12.96 -18.25 -19.09
C SER A 253 13.78 -18.57 -17.85
N GLN A 254 13.67 -19.82 -17.38
CA GLN A 254 14.51 -20.45 -16.36
C GLN A 254 15.83 -20.88 -17.01
N GLN A 255 16.98 -20.79 -16.32
CA GLN A 255 17.70 -21.93 -15.69
C GLN A 255 19.20 -21.60 -15.35
N ALA A 256 19.53 -21.82 -14.08
CA ALA A 256 20.80 -22.32 -13.49
C ALA A 256 22.12 -21.50 -13.37
N THR A 257 22.64 -21.59 -12.13
CA THR A 257 24.03 -21.52 -11.60
C THR A 257 24.66 -20.18 -11.16
N ASN A 258 24.96 -20.13 -9.84
CA ASN A 258 25.92 -19.24 -9.14
C ASN A 258 27.38 -19.69 -9.40
N PRO A 259 28.48 -18.94 -9.07
CA PRO A 259 28.56 -17.87 -8.03
C PRO A 259 29.42 -16.60 -8.36
N SER A 260 29.18 -15.55 -7.54
CA SER A 260 30.09 -14.48 -7.07
C SER A 260 31.00 -13.71 -8.05
N THR A 261 30.80 -12.40 -8.19
CA THR A 261 31.85 -11.35 -8.08
C THR A 261 31.19 -9.99 -7.82
N GLU A 262 31.66 -9.26 -6.81
CA GLU A 262 31.34 -7.85 -6.56
C GLU A 262 31.77 -6.98 -7.74
N ALA A 263 30.87 -6.13 -8.26
CA ALA A 263 31.23 -5.00 -9.10
C ALA A 263 30.23 -3.86 -8.86
N SER A 264 30.73 -2.76 -8.34
CA SER A 264 30.03 -1.50 -8.12
C SER A 264 29.37 -1.03 -9.42
N GLN A 265 28.04 -0.89 -9.45
CA GLN A 265 27.34 -0.20 -10.52
C GLN A 265 27.56 1.30 -10.34
N GLU A 266 28.65 1.80 -10.93
CA GLU A 266 28.86 3.22 -11.18
C GLU A 266 27.69 3.70 -12.05
N LEU A 267 26.91 4.65 -11.54
CA LEU A 267 25.78 5.21 -12.27
C LEU A 267 26.31 5.89 -13.54
N ALA A 268 25.97 5.31 -14.69
CA ALA A 268 25.87 5.94 -16.01
C ALA A 268 25.93 7.50 -15.99
N PRO A 269 27.03 8.20 -16.34
CA PRO A 269 27.00 9.66 -16.40
C PRO A 269 25.89 10.13 -17.35
N VAL A 270 24.98 10.96 -16.84
CA VAL A 270 23.92 11.59 -17.66
C VAL A 270 24.54 12.75 -18.42
N VAL A 271 24.33 12.78 -19.74
CA VAL A 271 24.83 13.83 -20.62
C VAL A 271 23.68 14.61 -21.25
N TYR A 272 23.95 15.86 -21.62
CA TYR A 272 23.01 16.79 -22.22
C TYR A 272 23.35 17.03 -23.69
N ILE A 273 22.35 17.05 -24.57
CA ILE A 273 22.51 17.26 -26.02
C ILE A 273 21.52 18.32 -26.49
N ALA A 274 22.03 19.36 -27.16
CA ALA A 274 21.21 20.44 -27.70
C ALA A 274 20.46 20.04 -28.99
N ARG A 275 19.55 20.92 -29.44
CA ARG A 275 18.82 20.82 -30.72
C ARG A 275 18.00 19.52 -30.84
N ASN A 276 17.30 19.11 -29.79
CA ASN A 276 16.51 17.88 -29.71
C ASN A 276 17.35 16.63 -30.01
N GLY A 277 18.57 16.54 -29.44
CA GLY A 277 19.47 15.41 -29.68
C GLY A 277 20.23 15.46 -31.00
N LYS A 278 19.98 16.46 -31.84
CA LYS A 278 20.62 16.58 -33.16
C LYS A 278 22.02 17.20 -33.12
N ALA A 279 22.43 17.82 -32.00
CA ALA A 279 23.81 18.26 -31.87
C ALA A 279 24.78 17.06 -31.95
N ASP A 280 25.95 17.24 -32.55
CA ASP A 280 26.97 16.19 -32.68
C ASP A 280 27.83 16.02 -31.41
N VAL A 281 27.60 16.88 -30.44
CA VAL A 281 28.34 16.95 -29.18
C VAL A 281 27.42 16.86 -27.98
N TYR A 282 27.92 16.29 -26.88
CA TYR A 282 27.25 16.26 -25.58
C TYR A 282 28.08 16.95 -24.49
N TRP A 283 27.40 17.32 -23.40
CA TRP A 283 27.96 17.98 -22.22
C TRP A 283 27.61 17.20 -20.95
N TYR A 284 28.50 17.14 -19.97
CA TYR A 284 28.18 16.59 -18.64
C TYR A 284 27.42 17.60 -17.76
N SER A 285 27.61 18.91 -17.99
CA SER A 285 26.87 19.95 -17.27
C SER A 285 26.17 20.91 -18.22
N LYS A 286 24.92 21.26 -17.87
CA LYS A 286 24.17 22.31 -18.58
C LYS A 286 24.90 23.66 -18.50
N ASP A 287 25.64 23.93 -17.43
CA ASP A 287 26.34 25.20 -17.23
C ASP A 287 27.46 25.44 -18.26
N ASN A 288 27.98 24.35 -18.85
CA ASN A 288 29.02 24.40 -19.88
C ASN A 288 28.45 24.45 -21.31
N MET A 289 27.12 24.38 -21.47
CA MET A 289 26.49 24.55 -22.77
C MET A 289 26.60 26.01 -23.24
N PRO A 290 26.71 26.27 -24.56
CA PRO A 290 26.75 27.64 -25.09
C PRO A 290 25.62 28.50 -24.52
N LYS A 291 25.91 29.76 -24.14
CA LYS A 291 24.92 30.65 -23.51
C LYS A 291 23.66 30.90 -24.37
N ASN A 292 23.76 30.72 -25.68
CA ASN A 292 22.64 30.80 -26.63
C ASN A 292 21.90 29.46 -26.85
N THR A 293 22.13 28.46 -25.98
CA THR A 293 21.45 27.17 -26.05
C THR A 293 19.95 27.36 -25.84
N ASN A 294 19.15 26.88 -26.78
CA ASN A 294 17.72 26.82 -26.59
C ASN A 294 17.41 25.65 -25.62
N TRP A 295 17.25 25.98 -24.34
CA TRP A 295 17.01 25.02 -23.25
C TRP A 295 15.77 24.14 -23.45
N SER A 296 14.77 24.62 -24.19
CA SER A 296 13.59 23.82 -24.56
C SER A 296 13.90 22.69 -25.56
N LYS A 297 15.08 22.75 -26.20
CA LYS A 297 15.58 21.75 -27.15
C LYS A 297 16.81 21.03 -26.62
N VAL A 298 17.01 21.00 -25.30
CA VAL A 298 18.06 20.20 -24.67
C VAL A 298 17.43 18.91 -24.17
N ILE A 299 17.95 17.78 -24.60
CA ILE A 299 17.58 16.46 -24.11
C ILE A 299 18.71 15.90 -23.25
N SER A 300 18.40 14.94 -22.38
CA SER A 300 19.40 14.18 -21.62
C SER A 300 19.29 12.70 -21.94
N MET A 301 20.43 12.01 -21.96
CA MET A 301 20.53 10.55 -22.13
C MET A 301 21.79 10.05 -21.43
N SER A 302 22.02 8.74 -21.40
CA SER A 302 23.29 8.20 -20.89
C SER A 302 24.45 8.55 -21.83
N GLU A 303 25.65 8.68 -21.28
CA GLU A 303 26.88 8.88 -22.07
C GLU A 303 27.05 7.77 -23.13
N GLN A 304 26.69 6.53 -22.79
CA GLN A 304 26.77 5.39 -23.71
C GLN A 304 25.81 5.54 -24.89
N GLU A 305 24.54 5.88 -24.65
CA GLU A 305 23.57 6.15 -25.72
C GLU A 305 24.03 7.30 -26.63
N ALA A 306 24.64 8.33 -26.05
CA ALA A 306 25.19 9.44 -26.83
C ALA A 306 26.35 8.96 -27.74
N LYS A 307 27.27 8.13 -27.21
CA LYS A 307 28.37 7.53 -27.99
C LYS A 307 27.85 6.59 -29.08
N ASP A 308 26.83 5.78 -28.78
CA ASP A 308 26.19 4.85 -29.73
C ASP A 308 25.50 5.62 -30.88
N LEU A 309 24.98 6.83 -30.59
CA LEU A 309 24.47 7.77 -31.60
C LEU A 309 25.57 8.56 -32.34
N GLY A 310 26.84 8.19 -32.16
CA GLY A 310 27.99 8.82 -32.80
C GLY A 310 28.30 10.22 -32.28
N LYS A 311 27.80 10.59 -31.09
CA LYS A 311 28.05 11.90 -30.48
C LYS A 311 29.37 11.88 -29.73
N ARG A 312 30.07 13.01 -29.76
CA ARG A 312 31.37 13.17 -29.09
C ARG A 312 31.28 14.13 -27.91
N HIS A 313 32.09 13.91 -26.89
CA HIS A 313 32.19 14.85 -25.79
C HIS A 313 32.75 16.19 -26.29
N THR A 314 32.29 17.30 -25.69
CA THR A 314 32.76 18.64 -26.04
C THR A 314 34.17 18.89 -25.51
N SER A 315 35.06 19.42 -26.34
CA SER A 315 36.43 19.82 -25.92
C SER A 315 36.46 21.11 -25.08
N LYS A 316 35.32 21.53 -24.53
CA LYS A 316 35.17 22.73 -23.68
C LYS A 316 34.89 22.40 -22.22
N GLU A 317 34.84 21.10 -21.90
CA GLU A 317 34.70 20.57 -20.54
C GLU A 317 35.95 19.78 -20.10
N GLU A 318 36.99 19.75 -20.95
CA GLU A 318 38.35 19.32 -20.59
C GLU A 318 39.14 20.46 -19.94
#